data_AF-A0A924U512-F1
#
_entry.id   AF-A0A924U512-F1
#
_cell.length_a   1.000
_cell.length_b   1.000
_cell.length_c   1.000
_cell.angle_alpha   90.00
_cell.angle_beta   90.00
_cell.angle_gamma   90.00
#
_symmetry.space_group_name_H-M   'P 1'
#
loop_
_entity.id
_entity.type
_entity.pdbx_description
1 polymer ?
#
loop_
_entity_poly.entity_id
_entity_poly.type
_entity_poly.pdbx_seq_one_letter_code
_entity_poly.pdbx_strand_id
1 'polypeptide(L)'
;MVGESGCGESVTSLSTMGRVPSPPGRIQSGSIRFLGHELIGALARVMQDVRGDGMAMTFQSPMSSLNPVFTIGEQIGDGLLRLRPLNRAQATGRGIEMLRLARIPVSSSAFTSTRTGGPAACASAR
;
A
#
# COMPACT_ATOMS: atom_id res chain seq x y z
N MET A 1 -1.34 17.64 5.99
CA MET A 1 -2.52 18.52 5.84
C MET A 1 -3.18 18.55 7.20
N VAL A 2 -3.60 19.73 7.65
CA VAL A 2 -4.35 19.88 8.90
C VAL A 2 -5.56 20.74 8.59
N GLY A 3 -6.73 20.30 9.01
CA GLY A 3 -8.01 20.95 8.77
C GLY A 3 -9.13 20.19 9.47
N GLU A 4 -10.31 20.81 9.51
CA GLU A 4 -11.49 20.22 10.15
C GLU A 4 -12.00 19.00 9.39
N SER A 5 -12.74 18.14 10.09
CA SER A 5 -13.41 17.00 9.44
C SER A 5 -14.28 17.48 8.28
N GLY A 6 -14.05 16.92 7.09
CA GLY A 6 -14.80 17.29 5.88
C GLY A 6 -14.21 18.44 5.06
N CYS A 7 -13.09 19.05 5.46
CA CYS A 7 -12.44 20.11 4.66
C CYS A 7 -11.75 19.60 3.37
N GLY A 8 -11.77 18.29 3.13
CA GLY A 8 -11.33 17.69 1.87
C GLY A 8 -9.95 17.03 1.92
N GLU A 9 -9.29 16.91 3.07
CA GLU A 9 -7.93 16.31 3.16
C GLU A 9 -7.86 14.89 2.55
N SER A 10 -8.82 14.04 2.92
CA SER A 10 -8.91 12.67 2.40
C SER A 10 -9.16 12.66 0.89
N VAL A 11 -10.01 13.57 0.41
CA VAL A 11 -10.30 13.69 -1.03
C VAL A 11 -9.07 14.15 -1.79
N THR A 12 -8.30 15.10 -1.25
CA THR A 12 -7.05 15.57 -1.83
C THR A 12 -5.99 14.47 -1.89
N SER A 13 -5.82 13.70 -0.81
CA SER A 13 -4.90 12.57 -0.77
C SER A 13 -5.29 11.48 -1.78
N LEU A 14 -6.57 11.10 -1.82
CA LEU A 14 -7.09 10.13 -2.79
C LEU A 14 -7.00 10.62 -4.23
N SER A 15 -7.21 11.92 -4.48
CA SER A 15 -7.08 12.52 -5.82
C SER A 15 -5.63 12.49 -6.30
N THR A 16 -4.67 12.81 -5.43
CA THR A 16 -3.23 12.69 -5.70
C THR A 16 -2.85 11.25 -6.04
N MET A 17 -3.41 10.29 -5.30
CA MET A 17 -3.20 8.87 -5.55
C MET A 17 -4.01 8.35 -6.75
N GLY A 18 -4.84 9.15 -7.43
CA GLY A 18 -5.72 8.73 -8.53
C GLY A 18 -6.72 7.64 -8.13
N ARG A 19 -7.22 7.70 -6.89
CA ARG A 19 -8.14 6.73 -6.26
C ARG A 19 -9.42 7.40 -5.74
N VAL A 20 -9.74 8.62 -6.18
CA VAL A 20 -11.01 9.25 -5.83
C VAL A 20 -12.18 8.36 -6.33
N PRO A 21 -13.17 8.04 -5.50
CA PRO A 21 -14.31 7.24 -5.94
C PRO A 21 -15.04 7.93 -7.09
N SER A 22 -15.20 7.23 -8.21
CA SER A 22 -15.87 7.74 -9.41
C SER A 22 -16.81 6.68 -9.96
N PRO A 23 -18.14 6.89 -9.93
CA PRO A 23 -18.89 8.03 -9.36
C PRO A 23 -18.93 8.07 -7.81
N PRO A 24 -19.30 9.21 -7.16
CA PRO A 24 -19.68 10.50 -7.76
C PRO A 24 -18.52 11.49 -7.98
N GLY A 25 -17.31 11.17 -7.52
CA GLY A 25 -16.15 12.05 -7.66
C GLY A 25 -15.62 12.10 -9.10
N ARG A 26 -15.13 13.28 -9.49
CA ARG A 26 -14.36 13.47 -10.73
C ARG A 26 -13.36 14.60 -10.53
N ILE A 27 -12.22 14.51 -11.20
CA ILE A 27 -11.25 15.61 -11.26
C ILE A 27 -11.68 16.51 -12.41
N GLN A 28 -12.20 17.70 -12.10
CA GLN A 28 -12.78 18.60 -13.11
C GLN A 28 -11.71 19.32 -13.93
N SER A 29 -10.60 19.73 -13.29
CA SER A 29 -9.48 20.42 -13.92
C SER A 29 -8.26 20.40 -12.99
N GLY A 30 -7.11 20.83 -13.48
CA GLY A 30 -5.86 20.94 -12.72
C GLY A 30 -4.77 20.00 -13.20
N SER A 31 -3.67 19.97 -12.45
CA SER A 31 -2.48 19.19 -12.73
C SER A 31 -1.89 18.69 -11.42
N ILE A 32 -1.39 17.46 -11.41
CA ILE A 32 -0.65 16.89 -10.29
C ILE A 32 0.63 16.30 -10.87
N ARG A 33 1.78 16.87 -10.49
CA ARG A 33 3.08 16.45 -11.01
C ARG A 33 3.89 15.79 -9.90
N PHE A 34 4.41 14.59 -10.19
CA PHE A 34 5.26 13.85 -9.26
C PHE A 34 6.47 13.29 -9.99
N LEU A 35 7.69 13.60 -9.51
CA LEU A 35 8.96 13.23 -10.14
C LEU A 35 8.99 13.48 -11.66
N GLY A 36 8.42 14.61 -12.10
CA GLY A 36 8.35 14.99 -13.52
C GLY A 36 7.18 14.40 -14.31
N HIS A 37 6.43 13.44 -13.77
CA HIS A 37 5.24 12.86 -14.41
C HIS A 37 3.97 13.66 -14.10
N GLU A 38 3.19 13.97 -15.13
CA GLU A 38 1.78 14.39 -14.95
C GLU A 38 0.94 13.17 -14.59
N LEU A 39 0.17 13.26 -13.50
CA LEU A 39 -0.65 12.17 -12.99
C LEU A 39 -2.11 12.27 -13.45
N ILE A 40 -2.61 13.48 -13.69
CA ILE A 40 -3.98 13.67 -14.16
C ILE A 40 -4.09 13.20 -15.62
N GLY A 41 -4.93 12.19 -15.85
CA GLY A 41 -5.07 11.58 -17.18
C GLY A 41 -3.91 10.66 -17.58
N ALA A 42 -3.00 10.35 -16.65
CA ALA A 42 -1.91 9.42 -16.91
C ALA A 42 -2.42 8.02 -17.26
N LEU A 43 -1.69 7.33 -18.15
CA LEU A 43 -1.96 5.93 -18.47
C LEU A 43 -1.81 5.06 -17.22
N ALA A 44 -2.60 3.98 -17.16
CA ALA A 44 -2.59 3.05 -16.02
C ALA A 44 -1.19 2.51 -15.70
N ARG A 45 -0.36 2.28 -16.72
CA ARG A 45 1.04 1.83 -16.56
C ARG A 45 1.90 2.86 -15.85
N VAL A 46 1.81 4.13 -16.24
CA VAL A 46 2.54 5.23 -15.57
C VAL A 46 2.11 5.33 -14.12
N MET A 47 0.81 5.24 -13.85
CA MET A 47 0.30 5.24 -12.48
C MET A 47 0.75 4.03 -11.67
N GLN A 48 0.92 2.85 -12.29
CA GLN A 48 1.46 1.65 -11.63
C GLN A 48 2.93 1.84 -11.25
N ASP A 49 3.76 2.34 -12.18
CA ASP A 49 5.18 2.57 -11.94
C ASP A 49 5.38 3.60 -10.81
N VAL A 50 4.67 4.72 -10.87
CA VAL A 50 4.77 5.79 -9.85
C VAL A 50 4.29 5.31 -8.48
N ARG A 51 3.17 4.59 -8.39
CA ARG A 51 2.65 4.05 -7.11
C ARG A 51 3.45 2.84 -6.60
N GLY A 52 4.20 2.19 -7.48
CA GLY A 52 5.00 1.02 -7.13
C GLY A 52 6.30 1.41 -6.42
N ASP A 53 6.93 2.48 -6.87
CA ASP A 53 8.27 2.84 -6.40
C ASP A 53 8.34 4.21 -5.70
N GLY A 54 7.56 5.18 -6.18
CA GLY A 54 7.67 6.57 -5.76
C GLY A 54 6.62 7.04 -4.74
N MET A 55 5.44 6.42 -4.73
CA MET A 55 4.32 6.85 -3.86
C MET A 55 3.69 5.66 -3.16
N ALA A 56 3.61 5.70 -1.83
CA ALA A 56 2.86 4.75 -1.04
C ALA A 56 1.77 5.46 -0.23
N MET A 57 0.68 4.75 0.07
CA MET A 57 -0.40 5.24 0.91
C MET A 57 -0.63 4.27 2.06
N THR A 58 -0.71 4.81 3.28
CA THR A 58 -1.16 4.08 4.47
C THR A 58 -2.60 4.49 4.78
N PHE A 59 -3.47 3.50 5.02
CA PHE A 59 -4.86 3.76 5.37
C PHE A 59 -5.02 3.91 6.88
N GLN A 60 -5.97 4.75 7.31
CA GLN A 60 -6.24 5.01 8.74
C GLN A 60 -6.60 3.74 9.52
N SER A 61 -7.23 2.76 8.86
CA SER A 61 -7.43 1.41 9.38
C SER A 61 -6.59 0.43 8.56
N PRO A 62 -5.45 -0.05 9.08
CA PRO A 62 -4.60 -0.99 8.34
C PRO A 62 -5.31 -2.34 8.11
N MET A 63 -6.24 -2.71 9.00
CA MET A 63 -6.99 -3.96 8.90
C MET A 63 -7.98 -3.97 7.73
N SER A 64 -8.51 -2.82 7.32
CA SER A 64 -9.47 -2.76 6.20
C SER A 64 -8.82 -2.91 4.83
N SER A 65 -7.50 -2.76 4.72
CA SER A 65 -6.77 -2.91 3.47
C SER A 65 -6.10 -4.29 3.29
N LEU A 66 -6.09 -5.13 4.33
CA LEU A 66 -5.52 -6.47 4.27
C LEU A 66 -6.58 -7.49 3.85
N ASN A 67 -6.22 -8.41 2.96
CA ASN A 67 -7.11 -9.49 2.55
C ASN A 67 -6.85 -10.72 3.43
N PRO A 68 -7.85 -11.17 4.22
CA PRO A 68 -7.67 -12.21 5.24
C PRO A 68 -7.42 -13.61 4.66
N VAL A 69 -7.62 -13.81 3.36
CA VAL A 69 -7.36 -15.08 2.68
C VAL A 69 -5.87 -15.32 2.53
N PHE A 70 -5.08 -14.26 2.38
CA PHE A 70 -3.64 -14.34 2.13
C PHE A 70 -2.83 -14.30 3.42
N THR A 71 -1.67 -14.95 3.36
CA THR A 71 -0.62 -14.87 4.36
C THR A 71 0.05 -13.49 4.36
N ILE A 72 0.75 -13.19 5.45
CA ILE A 72 1.62 -12.01 5.55
C ILE A 72 2.60 -12.01 4.37
N GLY A 73 3.21 -13.17 4.09
CA GLY A 73 4.19 -13.33 3.05
C GLY A 73 3.63 -13.19 1.64
N GLU A 74 2.42 -13.65 1.38
CA GLU A 74 1.76 -13.42 0.07
C GLU A 74 1.49 -11.94 -0.16
N GLN A 75 0.96 -11.21 0.84
CA GLN A 75 0.62 -9.79 0.64
C GLN A 75 1.83 -8.87 0.53
N ILE A 76 2.86 -9.10 1.36
CA ILE A 76 4.09 -8.30 1.32
C ILE A 76 4.98 -8.75 0.16
N GLY A 77 5.13 -10.07 -0.02
CA GLY A 77 5.98 -10.68 -1.02
C GLY A 77 5.54 -10.42 -2.45
N ASP A 78 4.22 -10.46 -2.75
CA ASP A 78 3.72 -10.16 -4.09
C ASP A 78 4.07 -8.73 -4.52
N GLY A 79 3.98 -7.77 -3.60
CA GLY A 79 4.41 -6.40 -3.85
C GLY A 79 5.90 -6.35 -4.20
N LEU A 80 6.75 -6.98 -3.39
CA LEU A 80 8.20 -7.01 -3.63
C LEU A 80 8.57 -7.67 -4.96
N LEU A 81 7.93 -8.80 -5.31
CA LEU A 81 8.19 -9.52 -6.56
C LEU A 81 7.75 -8.73 -7.80
N ARG A 82 6.68 -7.94 -7.70
CA ARG A 82 6.20 -7.10 -8.81
C ARG A 82 7.04 -5.85 -9.02
N LEU A 83 7.63 -5.33 -7.95
CA LEU A 83 8.28 -4.01 -7.94
C LEU A 83 9.81 -4.08 -8.00
N ARG A 84 10.39 -5.25 -7.77
CA ARG A 84 11.84 -5.45 -7.71
C ARG A 84 12.23 -6.72 -8.46
N PRO A 85 13.45 -6.77 -9.03
CA PRO A 85 13.99 -7.98 -9.66
C PRO A 85 14.45 -8.98 -8.60
N LEU A 86 13.52 -9.48 -7.79
CA LEU A 86 13.76 -10.43 -6.71
C LEU A 86 13.15 -11.78 -7.05
N ASN A 87 13.80 -12.85 -6.60
CA ASN A 87 13.18 -14.17 -6.53
C ASN A 87 12.39 -14.33 -5.21
N ARG A 88 11.62 -15.42 -5.10
CA ARG A 88 10.78 -15.68 -3.91
C ARG A 88 11.56 -15.71 -2.60
N ALA A 89 12.75 -16.33 -2.58
CA ALA A 89 13.56 -16.41 -1.36
C ALA A 89 14.06 -15.03 -0.93
N GLN A 90 14.50 -14.21 -1.90
CA GLN A 90 14.91 -12.82 -1.66
C GLN A 90 13.74 -11.95 -1.18
N ALA A 91 12.56 -12.10 -1.78
CA ALA A 91 11.36 -11.37 -1.36
C ALA A 91 10.94 -11.74 0.08
N THR A 92 11.00 -13.01 0.46
CA THR A 92 10.75 -13.45 1.84
C THR A 92 11.75 -12.83 2.82
N GLY A 93 13.06 -12.91 2.51
CA GLY A 93 14.09 -12.31 3.37
C GLY A 93 13.89 -10.81 3.54
N ARG A 94 13.60 -10.10 2.45
CA ARG A 94 13.36 -8.66 2.47
C ARG A 94 12.08 -8.28 3.22
N GLY A 95 11.00 -9.06 3.05
CA GLY A 95 9.75 -8.83 3.77
C GLY A 95 9.91 -8.97 5.29
N ILE A 96 10.64 -10.00 5.74
CA ILE A 96 10.94 -10.20 7.17
C ILE A 96 11.80 -9.03 7.70
N GLU A 97 12.80 -8.59 6.92
CA GLU A 97 13.64 -7.46 7.28
C GLU A 97 12.81 -6.16 7.44
N MET A 98 11.89 -5.89 6.52
CA MET A 98 10.98 -4.73 6.59
C MET A 98 10.11 -4.75 7.84
N LEU A 99 9.53 -5.90 8.19
CA LEU A 99 8.73 -6.06 9.40
C LEU A 99 9.59 -5.87 10.67
N ARG A 100 10.83 -6.36 10.66
CA ARG A 100 11.78 -6.12 11.76
C ARG A 100 12.10 -4.64 11.93
N LEU A 101 12.29 -3.88 10.84
CA LEU A 101 12.49 -2.43 10.88
C LEU A 101 11.25 -1.70 11.45
N ALA A 102 10.05 -2.21 11.16
CA ALA A 102 8.79 -1.73 11.73
C ALA A 102 8.54 -2.19 13.18
N ARG A 103 9.51 -2.85 13.83
CA ARG A 103 9.40 -3.43 15.18
C ARG A 103 8.31 -4.51 15.31
N ILE A 104 8.03 -5.22 14.22
CA ILE A 104 7.12 -6.38 14.18
C ILE A 104 7.98 -7.62 13.87
N PRO A 105 8.67 -8.20 14.87
CA PRO A 105 9.50 -9.38 14.64
C PRO A 105 8.62 -10.58 14.28
N VAL A 106 8.90 -11.20 13.14
CA VAL A 106 8.25 -12.43 12.68
C VAL A 106 9.28 -13.47 12.26
N SER A 107 9.02 -14.74 12.53
CA SER A 107 9.84 -15.83 12.00
C SER A 107 9.53 -16.09 10.53
N SER A 108 10.45 -16.73 9.82
CA SER A 108 10.20 -17.14 8.44
C SER A 108 9.01 -18.10 8.32
N SER A 109 8.82 -18.98 9.30
CA SER A 109 7.66 -19.89 9.32
C SER A 109 6.35 -19.13 9.52
N ALA A 110 6.31 -18.15 10.43
CA ALA A 110 5.13 -17.33 10.67
C ALA A 110 4.80 -16.45 9.46
N PHE A 111 5.81 -15.86 8.81
CA PHE A 111 5.64 -15.03 7.61
C PHE A 111 4.93 -15.78 6.48
N THR A 112 5.27 -17.04 6.23
CA THR A 112 4.69 -17.85 5.14
C THR A 112 3.40 -18.57 5.52
N SER A 113 3.05 -18.69 6.81
CA SER A 113 1.87 -19.48 7.25
C SER A 113 0.76 -18.65 7.90
N THR A 114 1.06 -17.47 8.44
CA THR A 114 0.09 -16.65 9.17
C THR A 114 -0.76 -15.85 8.21
N ARG A 115 -2.08 -16.06 8.24
CA ARG A 115 -3.05 -15.24 7.50
C ARG A 115 -3.30 -13.92 8.20
N THR A 116 -3.39 -12.83 7.44
CA THR A 116 -3.55 -11.47 8.01
C THR A 116 -4.91 -11.23 8.66
N GLY A 117 -5.90 -12.10 8.43
CA GLY A 117 -7.20 -12.06 9.11
C GLY A 117 -7.39 -13.12 10.20
N GLY A 118 -6.37 -13.93 10.48
CA GLY A 118 -6.46 -14.97 11.52
C GLY A 118 -6.37 -14.38 12.93
N PRO A 119 -6.81 -15.11 13.97
CA PRO A 119 -6.77 -14.66 15.36
C PRO A 119 -5.35 -14.24 15.84
N ALA A 120 -4.29 -14.75 15.20
CA ALA A 120 -2.91 -14.37 15.48
C ALA A 120 -2.55 -12.94 15.01
N ALA A 121 -3.18 -12.40 13.97
CA ALA A 121 -2.90 -11.06 13.45
C ALA A 121 -3.45 -9.95 14.38
N CYS A 122 -4.53 -10.23 15.12
CA CYS A 122 -5.09 -9.30 16.10
C CYS A 122 -4.21 -9.12 17.35
N ALA A 123 -3.32 -10.07 17.67
CA ALA A 123 -2.53 -10.05 18.90
C ALA A 123 -1.31 -9.12 18.84
N SER A 124 -0.80 -8.78 17.65
CA SER A 124 0.39 -7.94 17.47
C SER A 124 0.10 -6.45 17.26
N ALA A 125 -1.17 -6.03 17.32
CA ALA A 125 -1.61 -4.66 17.11
C ALA A 125 -2.02 -3.93 18.42
N ARG A 126 -1.62 -4.46 19.58
CA ARG A 126 -1.75 -3.80 20.89
C ARG A 126 -0.38 -3.38 21.40
#